data_AF-A0A969A2J1-F1
#
_entry.id   AF-A0A969A2J1-F1
#
_cell.length_a   1.000
_cell.length_b   1.000
_cell.length_c   1.000
_cell.angle_alpha   90.00
_cell.angle_beta   90.00
_cell.angle_gamma   90.00
#
_symmetry.space_group_name_H-M   'P 1'
#
loop_
_entity.id
_entity.type
_entity.pdbx_description
1 polymer ?
#
loop_
_entity_poly.entity_id
_entity_poly.type
_entity_poly.pdbx_seq_one_letter_code
_entity_poly.pdbx_strand_id
1 'polypeptide(L)'
;MPINLRDDVAYILLKKIGEGERSATGKHEVNFTETDFTGRQLSKSDLLGHLDYLNQKGFIDAKFSGNAYANQEDVPDLINSDEVDVRIANTLGAEDGPLPHLIEFEKAELTEKGQRLLEKMNENPPEALKGGPATPIATENMDFLEKVMLKGELEDIFDARDLAEVVFRTMRDLMTKEASGRVASELHEKAISTEDKALQNEVAELWQDTNPIVRFLSQVRPPLEFDGDTFFFRVKQEGGLSKFVSPEQATKAVFSATKDELSQERVSEIAKVLPDKVRTLWEEA
;
A
#
# COMPACT_ATOMS: atom_id res chain seq x y z
N MET A 1 -19.04 -8.12 -17.05
CA MET A 1 -19.06 -9.48 -16.48
C MET A 1 -19.96 -9.49 -15.24
N PRO A 2 -20.69 -10.58 -14.92
CA PRO A 2 -21.43 -10.64 -13.66
C PRO A 2 -20.42 -10.73 -12.50
N ILE A 3 -20.41 -9.71 -11.64
CA ILE A 3 -19.58 -9.69 -10.44
C ILE A 3 -20.21 -10.65 -9.44
N ASN A 4 -19.45 -11.64 -8.97
CA ASN A 4 -19.89 -12.53 -7.90
C ASN A 4 -19.80 -11.74 -6.59
N LEU A 5 -20.96 -11.46 -5.96
CA LEU A 5 -21.00 -10.77 -4.68
C LEU A 5 -20.27 -11.61 -3.63
N ARG A 6 -19.24 -11.03 -3.02
CA ARG A 6 -18.52 -11.63 -1.89
C ARG A 6 -19.22 -11.29 -0.58
N ASP A 7 -19.63 -12.31 0.17
CA ASP A 7 -20.46 -12.14 1.38
C ASP A 7 -19.73 -11.40 2.52
N ASP A 8 -18.40 -11.54 2.62
CA ASP A 8 -17.54 -10.85 3.58
C ASP A 8 -17.40 -9.36 3.27
N VAL A 9 -17.22 -9.01 1.99
CA VAL A 9 -17.18 -7.63 1.50
C VAL A 9 -18.54 -6.98 1.67
N ALA A 10 -19.62 -7.68 1.30
CA ALA A 10 -20.99 -7.20 1.49
C ALA A 10 -21.30 -6.92 2.96
N TYR A 11 -20.85 -7.77 3.89
CA TYR A 11 -21.00 -7.55 5.32
C TYR A 11 -20.33 -6.27 5.79
N ILE A 12 -19.06 -6.03 5.39
CA ILE A 12 -18.31 -4.83 5.76
C ILE A 12 -18.97 -3.57 5.22
N LEU A 13 -19.39 -3.60 3.95
CA LEU A 13 -20.09 -2.49 3.30
C LEU A 13 -21.38 -2.14 4.06
N LEU A 14 -22.23 -3.14 4.33
CA LEU A 14 -23.50 -2.93 5.02
C LEU A 14 -23.29 -2.48 6.46
N LYS A 15 -22.30 -3.03 7.17
CA LYS A 15 -21.97 -2.66 8.54
C LYS A 15 -21.50 -1.20 8.61
N LYS A 16 -20.56 -0.81 7.76
CA LYS A 16 -20.01 0.56 7.75
C LYS A 16 -21.06 1.60 7.34
N ILE A 17 -21.92 1.30 6.36
CA ILE A 17 -23.08 2.15 6.00
C ILE A 17 -24.13 2.18 7.13
N GLY A 18 -24.23 1.13 7.94
CA GLY A 18 -25.15 1.08 9.08
C GLY A 18 -24.67 1.82 10.32
N GLU A 19 -23.36 1.96 10.49
CA GLU A 19 -22.70 2.58 11.66
C GLU A 19 -22.57 4.10 11.55
N GLY A 20 -22.74 4.70 10.37
CA GLY A 20 -22.67 6.14 10.20
C GLY A 20 -23.84 6.89 10.86
N GLU A 21 -23.54 8.05 11.47
CA GLU A 21 -24.54 8.87 12.14
C GLU A 21 -25.63 9.32 11.14
N ARG A 22 -26.90 9.09 11.48
CA ARG A 22 -28.05 9.57 10.70
C ARG A 22 -28.03 11.10 10.65
N SER A 23 -27.54 11.67 9.55
CA SER A 23 -27.71 13.09 9.24
C SER A 23 -29.18 13.42 9.07
N ALA A 24 -29.58 14.66 9.39
CA ALA A 24 -30.95 15.17 9.26
C ALA A 24 -31.54 15.12 7.83
N THR A 25 -30.75 14.67 6.84
CA THR A 25 -31.12 14.51 5.42
C THR A 25 -31.16 13.05 4.95
N GLY A 26 -31.07 12.07 5.86
CA GLY A 26 -31.19 10.62 5.57
C GLY A 26 -29.89 9.97 5.05
N LYS A 27 -29.18 10.65 4.14
CA LYS A 27 -27.92 10.13 3.55
C LYS A 27 -26.69 10.71 4.26
N HIS A 28 -25.78 9.85 4.71
CA HIS A 28 -24.49 10.27 5.27
C HIS A 28 -23.33 9.91 4.34
N GLU A 29 -22.25 10.67 4.46
CA GLU A 29 -21.00 10.43 3.73
C GLU A 29 -20.33 9.20 4.35
N VAL A 30 -20.11 8.17 3.53
CA VAL A 30 -19.47 6.93 3.96
C VAL A 30 -18.12 6.84 3.25
N ASN A 31 -17.06 7.11 3.99
CA ASN A 31 -15.71 7.01 3.47
C ASN A 31 -15.20 5.58 3.66
N PHE A 32 -15.14 4.84 2.56
CA PHE A 32 -14.48 3.55 2.51
C PHE A 32 -12.98 3.75 2.35
N THR A 33 -12.21 3.09 3.21
CA THR A 33 -10.75 3.09 3.19
C THR A 33 -10.28 1.67 2.89
N GLU A 34 -9.11 1.53 2.29
CA GLU A 34 -8.56 0.20 1.98
C GLU A 34 -8.37 -0.67 3.24
N THR A 35 -8.18 -0.01 4.39
CA THR A 35 -8.14 -0.65 5.71
C THR A 35 -9.43 -1.40 6.07
N ASP A 36 -10.60 -0.96 5.58
CA ASP A 36 -11.87 -1.66 5.80
C ASP A 36 -11.88 -3.04 5.16
N PHE A 37 -11.15 -3.19 4.05
CA PHE A 37 -11.10 -4.40 3.24
C PHE A 37 -9.75 -5.11 3.33
N THR A 38 -8.96 -4.80 4.36
CA THR A 38 -7.65 -5.43 4.61
C THR A 38 -7.77 -6.96 4.53
N GLY A 39 -6.89 -7.58 3.75
CA GLY A 39 -6.85 -9.04 3.54
C GLY A 39 -7.88 -9.60 2.56
N ARG A 40 -8.65 -8.73 1.85
CA ARG A 40 -9.67 -9.18 0.89
C ARG A 40 -9.28 -9.01 -0.56
N GLN A 41 -8.10 -8.45 -0.87
CA GLN A 41 -7.64 -8.22 -2.25
C GLN A 41 -8.77 -7.61 -3.10
N LEU A 42 -9.30 -6.47 -2.65
CA LEU A 42 -10.42 -5.80 -3.29
C LEU A 42 -9.87 -4.63 -4.10
N SER A 43 -9.98 -4.71 -5.43
CA SER A 43 -9.65 -3.58 -6.28
C SER A 43 -10.72 -2.47 -6.16
N LYS A 44 -10.41 -1.25 -6.61
CA LYS A 44 -11.40 -0.15 -6.67
C LYS A 44 -12.60 -0.51 -7.56
N SER A 45 -12.35 -1.20 -8.68
CA SER A 45 -13.40 -1.67 -9.60
C SER A 45 -14.28 -2.74 -8.94
N ASP A 46 -13.70 -3.65 -8.17
CA ASP A 46 -14.46 -4.63 -7.38
C ASP A 46 -15.32 -3.95 -6.31
N LEU A 47 -14.75 -3.01 -5.54
CA LEU A 47 -15.48 -2.25 -4.51
C LEU A 47 -16.70 -1.53 -5.10
N LEU A 48 -16.49 -0.78 -6.18
CA LEU A 48 -17.57 -0.09 -6.90
C LEU A 48 -18.61 -1.07 -7.43
N GLY A 49 -18.18 -2.22 -7.96
CA GLY A 49 -19.05 -3.28 -8.41
C GLY A 49 -19.93 -3.88 -7.31
N HIS A 50 -19.39 -4.05 -6.10
CA HIS A 50 -20.15 -4.54 -4.94
C HIS A 50 -21.16 -3.48 -4.45
N LEU A 51 -20.75 -2.21 -4.42
CA LEU A 51 -21.63 -1.08 -4.07
C LEU A 51 -22.78 -0.91 -5.07
N ASP A 52 -22.49 -0.97 -6.37
CA ASP A 52 -23.50 -0.91 -7.44
C ASP A 52 -24.47 -2.10 -7.35
N TYR A 53 -23.97 -3.32 -7.15
CA TYR A 53 -24.82 -4.49 -6.95
C TYR A 53 -25.76 -4.33 -5.75
N LEU A 54 -25.25 -3.88 -4.60
CA LEU A 54 -26.07 -3.65 -3.39
C LEU A 54 -27.13 -2.57 -3.64
N ASN A 55 -26.80 -1.53 -4.42
CA ASN A 55 -27.72 -0.45 -4.78
C ASN A 55 -28.82 -0.95 -5.73
N GLN A 56 -28.46 -1.65 -6.82
CA GLN A 56 -29.40 -2.20 -7.81
C GLN A 56 -30.36 -3.23 -7.21
N LYS A 57 -29.88 -4.03 -6.23
CA LYS A 57 -30.71 -5.00 -5.52
C LYS A 57 -31.54 -4.36 -4.40
N GLY A 58 -31.39 -3.06 -4.17
CA GLY A 58 -32.14 -2.28 -3.19
C GLY A 58 -31.80 -2.65 -1.75
N PHE A 59 -30.55 -3.03 -1.48
CA PHE A 59 -30.04 -3.21 -0.12
C PHE A 59 -29.57 -1.87 0.47
N ILE A 60 -28.95 -1.04 -0.36
CA ILE A 60 -28.55 0.33 -0.01
C ILE A 60 -29.23 1.32 -0.96
N ASP A 61 -29.37 2.57 -0.53
CA ASP A 61 -29.64 3.71 -1.39
C ASP A 61 -28.36 4.55 -1.47
N ALA A 62 -27.58 4.33 -2.52
CA ALA A 62 -26.29 4.98 -2.73
C ALA A 62 -26.36 6.03 -3.85
N LYS A 63 -25.67 7.15 -3.64
CA LYS A 63 -25.42 8.17 -4.65
C LYS A 63 -23.98 8.06 -5.14
N PHE A 64 -23.83 7.93 -6.45
CA PHE A 64 -22.55 7.97 -7.14
C PHE A 64 -22.49 9.25 -7.99
N SER A 65 -21.33 9.88 -8.05
CA SER A 65 -21.00 10.91 -9.04
C SER A 65 -20.15 10.31 -10.16
N GLY A 66 -20.18 10.92 -11.33
CA GLY A 66 -19.43 10.43 -12.49
C GLY A 66 -20.27 9.95 -13.66
N ASN A 67 -19.62 9.80 -14.82
CA ASN A 67 -20.24 9.21 -16.00
C ASN A 67 -19.69 7.81 -16.22
N ALA A 68 -20.49 6.78 -15.91
CA ALA A 68 -20.12 5.38 -16.07
C ALA A 68 -19.93 4.93 -17.54
N TYR A 69 -20.24 5.81 -18.49
CA TYR A 69 -20.09 5.61 -19.93
C TYR A 69 -19.38 6.78 -20.60
N ALA A 70 -18.62 7.60 -19.85
CA ALA A 70 -17.89 8.72 -20.43
C ALA A 70 -16.85 8.21 -21.43
N ASN A 71 -16.85 8.83 -22.61
CA ASN A 71 -15.81 8.64 -23.60
C ASN A 71 -14.75 9.73 -23.45
N GLN A 72 -13.58 9.55 -24.06
CA GLN A 72 -12.49 10.54 -24.07
C GLN A 72 -12.95 11.96 -24.48
N GLU A 73 -14.04 12.05 -25.25
CA GLU A 73 -14.67 13.28 -25.74
C GLU A 73 -15.42 14.08 -24.65
N ASP A 74 -15.71 13.46 -23.50
CA ASP A 74 -16.41 14.08 -22.36
C ASP A 74 -15.45 14.72 -21.33
N VAL A 75 -14.13 14.63 -21.56
CA VAL A 75 -13.09 15.25 -20.74
C VAL A 75 -12.92 16.72 -21.17
N PRO A 76 -13.17 17.72 -20.31
CA PRO A 76 -12.98 19.12 -20.70
C PRO A 76 -11.52 19.43 -21.05
N ASP A 77 -11.29 20.08 -22.19
CA ASP A 77 -9.96 20.49 -22.72
C ASP A 77 -9.15 21.47 -21.82
N LEU A 78 -9.62 21.80 -20.62
CA LEU A 78 -8.96 22.79 -19.76
C LEU A 78 -7.84 22.18 -18.90
N ILE A 79 -6.74 21.80 -19.54
CA ILE A 79 -5.43 21.88 -18.89
C ILE A 79 -4.43 22.46 -19.88
N ASN A 80 -4.03 23.71 -19.63
CA ASN A 80 -2.90 24.37 -20.32
C ASN A 80 -1.66 23.46 -20.20
N SER A 81 -1.09 23.09 -21.34
CA SER A 81 -0.01 22.11 -21.49
C SER A 81 1.36 22.56 -20.95
N ASP A 82 1.45 23.69 -20.26
CA ASP A 82 2.73 24.27 -19.84
C ASP A 82 3.06 24.06 -18.34
N GLU A 83 2.22 23.36 -17.56
CA GLU A 83 2.45 23.24 -16.11
C GLU A 83 2.47 21.82 -15.50
N VAL A 84 2.22 20.74 -16.24
CA VAL A 84 2.34 19.38 -15.67
C VAL A 84 2.79 18.39 -16.74
N ASP A 85 3.90 17.70 -16.48
CA ASP A 85 4.45 16.61 -17.32
C ASP A 85 3.59 15.36 -17.16
N VAL A 86 2.42 15.37 -17.80
CA VAL A 86 1.42 14.31 -17.73
C VAL A 86 1.62 13.35 -18.90
N ARG A 87 2.34 12.26 -18.68
CA ARG A 87 2.24 11.08 -19.53
C ARG A 87 0.98 10.27 -19.17
N ILE A 88 -0.21 10.82 -19.44
CA ILE A 88 -1.42 10.00 -19.58
C ILE A 88 -1.40 9.46 -21.00
N ALA A 89 -0.74 8.32 -21.19
CA ALA A 89 -0.86 7.54 -22.40
C ALA A 89 -2.05 6.58 -22.27
N ASN A 90 -3.04 6.78 -23.15
CA ASN A 90 -4.05 5.83 -23.59
C ASN A 90 -3.90 4.37 -23.11
N THR A 91 -4.93 3.84 -22.44
CA THR A 91 -5.14 2.38 -22.33
C THR A 91 -6.58 2.00 -22.66
N LEU A 92 -6.95 2.16 -23.93
CA LEU A 92 -7.87 1.23 -24.58
C LEU A 92 -7.21 -0.16 -24.53
N GLY A 93 -7.47 -0.93 -23.47
CA GLY A 93 -6.94 -2.29 -23.28
C GLY A 93 -6.40 -2.67 -21.89
N ALA A 94 -6.58 -1.87 -20.83
CA ALA A 94 -6.24 -2.29 -19.47
C ALA A 94 -7.17 -3.42 -18.96
N GLU A 95 -6.66 -4.37 -18.18
CA GLU A 95 -7.45 -5.47 -17.60
C GLU A 95 -8.63 -4.98 -16.73
N ASP A 96 -8.55 -3.74 -16.22
CA ASP A 96 -9.55 -3.08 -15.37
C ASP A 96 -10.72 -2.39 -16.12
N GLY A 97 -10.77 -2.46 -17.45
CA GLY A 97 -11.86 -1.85 -18.24
C GLY A 97 -11.83 -0.31 -18.27
N PRO A 98 -12.76 0.34 -19.01
CA PRO A 98 -12.65 1.76 -19.29
C PRO A 98 -13.01 2.60 -18.04
N LEU A 99 -11.97 3.14 -17.42
CA LEU A 99 -11.95 4.34 -16.56
C LEU A 99 -12.76 4.28 -15.24
N PRO A 100 -12.36 3.45 -14.25
CA PRO A 100 -12.88 3.51 -12.87
C PRO A 100 -12.49 4.79 -12.08
N HIS A 101 -11.76 5.72 -12.71
CA HIS A 101 -11.34 6.99 -12.11
C HIS A 101 -12.38 8.11 -12.28
N LEU A 102 -13.44 7.88 -13.07
CA LEU A 102 -14.49 8.87 -13.32
C LEU A 102 -15.74 8.69 -12.46
N ILE A 103 -15.82 7.64 -11.63
CA ILE A 103 -16.97 7.34 -10.76
C ILE A 103 -16.53 7.41 -9.30
N GLU A 104 -17.19 8.25 -8.51
CA GLU A 104 -16.96 8.36 -7.07
C GLU A 104 -18.22 8.02 -6.29
N PHE A 105 -18.06 7.26 -5.21
CA PHE A 105 -19.13 7.01 -4.25
C PHE A 105 -19.23 8.21 -3.30
N GLU A 106 -20.41 8.83 -3.20
CA GLU A 106 -20.59 10.01 -2.36
C GLU A 106 -21.23 9.67 -1.01
N LYS A 107 -22.41 9.04 -1.01
CA LYS A 107 -23.24 8.83 0.18
C LYS A 107 -24.09 7.58 0.04
N ALA A 108 -24.37 6.88 1.14
CA ALA A 108 -25.35 5.80 1.15
C ALA A 108 -26.18 5.74 2.44
N GLU A 109 -27.34 5.10 2.35
CA GLU A 109 -28.16 4.72 3.49
C GLU A 109 -28.60 3.25 3.37
N LEU A 110 -28.69 2.54 4.49
CA LEU A 110 -29.29 1.20 4.53
C LEU A 110 -30.80 1.26 4.35
N THR A 111 -31.32 0.56 3.35
CA THR A 111 -32.77 0.32 3.21
C THR A 111 -33.26 -0.67 4.28
N GLU A 112 -34.58 -0.79 4.47
CA GLU A 112 -35.15 -1.85 5.32
C GLU A 112 -34.69 -3.26 4.92
N LYS A 113 -34.49 -3.48 3.62
CA LYS A 113 -34.02 -4.75 3.07
C LYS A 113 -32.54 -4.99 3.40
N GLY A 114 -31.72 -3.94 3.34
CA GLY A 114 -30.31 -3.97 3.76
C GLY A 114 -30.16 -4.22 5.26
N GLN A 115 -30.99 -3.59 6.09
CA GLN A 115 -31.00 -3.79 7.54
C GLN A 115 -31.31 -5.26 7.91
N ARG A 116 -32.34 -5.85 7.29
CA ARG A 116 -32.67 -7.28 7.50
C ARG A 116 -31.57 -8.22 7.02
N LEU A 117 -30.85 -7.87 5.97
CA LEU A 117 -29.71 -8.66 5.50
C LEU A 117 -28.54 -8.58 6.47
N LEU A 118 -28.22 -7.38 6.95
CA LEU A 118 -27.19 -7.15 7.96
C LEU A 118 -27.51 -7.88 9.27
N GLU A 119 -28.76 -7.86 9.73
CA GLU A 119 -29.22 -8.58 10.91
C GLU A 119 -29.00 -10.10 10.77
N LYS A 120 -29.37 -10.68 9.62
CA LYS A 120 -29.09 -12.10 9.31
C LYS A 120 -27.60 -12.42 9.28
N MET A 121 -26.78 -11.53 8.73
CA MET A 121 -25.32 -11.70 8.71
C MET A 121 -24.69 -11.51 10.09
N ASN A 122 -25.29 -10.74 10.99
CA ASN A 122 -24.85 -10.67 12.39
C ASN A 122 -25.18 -11.95 13.16
N GLU A 123 -26.34 -12.57 12.90
CA GLU A 123 -26.74 -13.84 13.50
C GLU A 123 -25.91 -15.03 12.97
N ASN A 124 -25.53 -15.00 11.70
CA ASN A 124 -24.66 -15.99 11.08
C ASN A 124 -23.58 -15.31 10.21
N PRO A 125 -22.47 -14.87 10.83
CA PRO A 125 -21.39 -14.20 10.12
C PRO A 125 -20.81 -15.07 9.00
N PRO A 126 -20.52 -14.49 7.81
CA PRO A 126 -19.80 -15.18 6.74
C PRO A 126 -18.57 -15.92 7.28
N GLU A 127 -18.33 -17.14 6.80
CA GLU A 127 -17.25 -17.99 7.35
C GLU A 127 -15.87 -17.36 7.23
N ALA A 128 -15.67 -16.53 6.19
CA ALA A 128 -14.48 -15.71 5.99
C ALA A 128 -14.26 -14.64 7.10
N LEU A 129 -15.23 -14.37 7.97
CA LEU A 129 -15.11 -13.47 9.13
C LEU A 129 -14.82 -14.20 10.45
N LYS A 130 -14.94 -15.54 10.51
CA LYS A 130 -14.68 -16.33 11.72
C LYS A 130 -13.18 -16.40 12.09
N GLY A 131 -12.31 -15.85 11.24
CA GLY A 131 -10.87 -15.70 11.46
C GLY A 131 -10.44 -14.45 12.26
N GLY A 132 -11.35 -13.80 13.00
CA GLY A 132 -11.01 -12.62 13.83
C GLY A 132 -10.68 -11.37 13.00
N PRO A 133 -10.37 -10.22 13.65
CA PRO A 133 -9.80 -9.07 12.92
C PRO A 133 -8.54 -9.57 12.23
N ALA A 134 -8.45 -9.32 10.92
CA ALA A 134 -7.44 -9.84 10.01
C ALA A 134 -6.17 -10.26 10.75
N THR A 135 -5.99 -11.58 10.91
CA THR A 135 -4.66 -12.11 11.20
C THR A 135 -3.68 -11.41 10.26
N PRO A 136 -2.53 -10.91 10.77
CA PRO A 136 -1.55 -10.18 9.98
C PRO A 136 -1.44 -10.88 8.63
N ILE A 137 -1.65 -10.11 7.56
CA ILE A 137 -1.57 -10.58 6.17
C ILE A 137 -0.42 -11.58 6.16
N ALA A 138 -0.68 -12.81 5.72
CA ALA A 138 0.35 -13.84 5.58
C ALA A 138 1.31 -13.39 4.49
N THR A 139 2.10 -12.37 4.83
CA THR A 139 3.22 -11.77 4.10
C THR A 139 4.39 -12.73 4.09
N GLU A 140 4.31 -13.83 4.85
CA GLU A 140 5.28 -14.92 4.89
C GLU A 140 5.65 -15.44 3.49
N ASN A 141 4.72 -15.40 2.52
CA ASN A 141 4.98 -15.83 1.14
C ASN A 141 4.99 -14.69 0.10
N MET A 142 4.92 -13.44 0.53
CA MET A 142 5.02 -12.29 -0.38
C MET A 142 6.48 -11.98 -0.64
N ASP A 143 6.81 -11.49 -1.83
CA ASP A 143 8.17 -11.06 -2.10
C ASP A 143 8.47 -9.74 -1.37
N PHE A 144 9.76 -9.47 -1.11
CA PHE A 144 10.21 -8.34 -0.30
C PHE A 144 9.55 -7.01 -0.69
N LEU A 145 9.53 -6.64 -1.97
CA LEU A 145 8.98 -5.35 -2.42
C LEU A 145 7.46 -5.29 -2.30
N GLU A 146 6.77 -6.42 -2.45
CA GLU A 146 5.33 -6.48 -2.23
C GLU A 146 4.99 -6.25 -0.75
N LYS A 147 5.80 -6.81 0.16
CA LYS A 147 5.68 -6.54 1.61
C LYS A 147 5.90 -5.05 1.90
N VAL A 148 6.91 -4.44 1.29
CA VAL A 148 7.22 -3.01 1.47
C VAL A 148 6.09 -2.12 0.93
N MET A 149 5.61 -2.38 -0.28
CA MET A 149 4.51 -1.64 -0.90
C MET A 149 3.26 -1.69 -0.03
N LEU A 150 2.88 -2.89 0.42
CA LEU A 150 1.68 -3.12 1.20
C LEU A 150 1.77 -2.52 2.62
N LYS A 151 2.87 -2.75 3.33
CA LYS A 151 3.07 -2.22 4.69
C LYS A 151 3.32 -0.71 4.68
N GLY A 152 3.85 -0.18 3.58
CA GLY A 152 4.19 1.23 3.39
C GLY A 152 3.08 2.08 2.80
N GLU A 153 1.98 1.46 2.35
CA GLU A 153 0.87 2.13 1.65
C GLU A 153 1.36 2.91 0.42
N LEU A 154 2.26 2.29 -0.35
CA LEU A 154 2.87 2.90 -1.54
C LEU A 154 2.01 2.65 -2.78
N GLU A 155 2.02 3.60 -3.71
CA GLU A 155 1.16 3.58 -4.89
C GLU A 155 1.54 2.45 -5.86
N ASP A 156 2.84 2.16 -5.98
CA ASP A 156 3.32 1.04 -6.81
C ASP A 156 4.62 0.38 -6.31
N ILE A 157 5.03 -0.67 -7.03
CA ILE A 157 6.20 -1.48 -6.70
C ILE A 157 7.54 -0.78 -6.99
N PHE A 158 7.55 0.20 -7.90
CA PHE A 158 8.74 1.00 -8.20
C PHE A 158 9.00 1.99 -7.08
N ASP A 159 7.96 2.60 -6.53
CA ASP A 159 8.05 3.42 -5.31
C ASP A 159 8.58 2.58 -4.14
N ALA A 160 8.11 1.35 -3.98
CA ALA A 160 8.63 0.43 -2.96
C ALA A 160 10.12 0.13 -3.14
N ARG A 161 10.57 -0.09 -4.38
CA ARG A 161 11.98 -0.33 -4.71
C ARG A 161 12.85 0.88 -4.39
N ASP A 162 12.44 2.04 -4.87
CA ASP A 162 13.20 3.28 -4.75
C ASP A 162 13.27 3.72 -3.28
N LEU A 163 12.17 3.57 -2.52
CA LEU A 163 12.15 3.75 -1.07
C LEU A 163 13.10 2.79 -0.36
N ALA A 164 13.03 1.49 -0.67
CA ALA A 164 13.88 0.48 -0.04
C ALA A 164 15.36 0.80 -0.25
N GLU A 165 15.75 1.20 -1.47
CA GLU A 165 17.12 1.60 -1.77
C GLU A 165 17.56 2.82 -0.94
N VAL A 166 16.71 3.84 -0.80
CA VAL A 166 17.02 5.03 0.02
C VAL A 166 17.15 4.68 1.50
N VAL A 167 16.25 3.87 2.04
CA VAL A 167 16.32 3.42 3.43
C VAL A 167 17.60 2.59 3.66
N PHE A 168 17.91 1.64 2.78
CA PHE A 168 19.12 0.84 2.85
C PHE A 168 20.39 1.67 2.72
N ARG A 169 20.43 2.64 1.81
CA ARG A 169 21.53 3.59 1.69
C ARG A 169 21.73 4.36 2.99
N THR A 170 20.64 4.87 3.58
CA THR A 170 20.70 5.64 4.83
C THR A 170 21.14 4.78 6.01
N MET A 171 20.71 3.52 6.08
CA MET A 171 21.20 2.56 7.08
C MET A 171 22.68 2.23 6.89
N ARG A 172 23.10 1.94 5.65
CA ARG A 172 24.49 1.59 5.31
C ARG A 172 25.45 2.72 5.62
N ASP A 173 25.02 3.97 5.41
CA ASP A 173 25.82 5.14 5.76
C ASP A 173 26.18 5.19 7.26
N LEU A 174 25.43 4.52 8.15
CA LEU A 174 25.71 4.43 9.59
C LEU A 174 26.58 3.21 9.95
N MET A 175 26.92 2.35 8.99
CA MET A 175 27.56 1.05 9.23
C MET A 175 28.99 1.01 8.69
N THR A 176 29.83 0.18 9.31
CA THR A 176 31.12 -0.17 8.68
C THR A 176 30.89 -1.02 7.44
N LYS A 177 31.85 -1.00 6.52
CA LYS A 177 31.83 -1.84 5.31
C LYS A 177 31.67 -3.32 5.65
N GLU A 178 32.33 -3.79 6.69
CA GLU A 178 32.30 -5.19 7.12
C GLU A 178 30.92 -5.55 7.66
N ALA A 179 30.30 -4.68 8.45
CA ALA A 179 28.94 -4.88 8.97
C ALA A 179 27.91 -4.88 7.84
N SER A 180 27.99 -3.90 6.93
CA SER A 180 27.11 -3.84 5.76
C SER A 180 27.29 -5.06 4.84
N GLY A 181 28.52 -5.56 4.68
CA GLY A 181 28.80 -6.76 3.89
C GLY A 181 28.20 -8.04 4.49
N ARG A 182 28.19 -8.17 5.82
CA ARG A 182 27.53 -9.29 6.51
C ARG A 182 26.02 -9.28 6.35
N VAL A 183 25.39 -8.10 6.40
CA VAL A 183 23.95 -7.97 6.12
C VAL A 183 23.66 -8.39 4.70
N ALA A 184 24.43 -7.89 3.72
CA ALA A 184 24.25 -8.25 2.33
C ALA A 184 24.38 -9.76 2.04
N SER A 185 25.19 -10.48 2.82
CA SER A 185 25.38 -11.92 2.68
C SER A 185 24.26 -12.78 3.29
N GLU A 186 23.20 -12.17 3.82
CA GLU A 186 21.99 -12.90 4.24
C GLU A 186 20.78 -12.57 3.36
N LEU A 187 20.83 -11.48 2.58
CA LEU A 187 19.74 -10.99 1.73
C LEU A 187 19.73 -11.66 0.34
N HIS A 188 19.38 -12.93 0.26
CA HIS A 188 19.46 -13.72 -0.99
C HIS A 188 18.14 -13.91 -1.73
N GLU A 189 17.02 -13.51 -1.14
CA GLU A 189 15.72 -13.66 -1.79
C GLU A 189 15.56 -12.65 -2.94
N LYS A 190 14.73 -13.03 -3.91
CA LYS A 190 14.34 -12.11 -4.98
C LYS A 190 13.50 -10.99 -4.38
N ALA A 191 13.75 -9.77 -4.81
CA ALA A 191 12.98 -8.62 -4.37
C ALA A 191 11.52 -8.71 -4.87
N ILE A 192 11.31 -9.31 -6.05
CA ILE A 192 10.01 -9.72 -6.60
C ILE A 192 10.16 -10.83 -7.66
N SER A 193 9.20 -11.73 -7.70
CA SER A 193 9.09 -12.87 -8.59
C SER A 193 8.33 -12.48 -9.87
N THR A 194 8.98 -11.69 -10.73
CA THR A 194 8.42 -11.21 -12.01
C THR A 194 9.31 -11.57 -13.21
N GLU A 195 8.74 -11.53 -14.42
CA GLU A 195 9.50 -11.63 -15.68
C GLU A 195 10.19 -10.31 -16.07
N ASP A 196 9.84 -9.20 -15.41
CA ASP A 196 10.47 -7.89 -15.63
C ASP A 196 11.90 -7.84 -15.03
N LYS A 197 12.89 -7.78 -15.92
CA LYS A 197 14.32 -7.72 -15.54
C LYS A 197 14.68 -6.50 -14.68
N ALA A 198 13.93 -5.41 -14.74
CA ALA A 198 14.20 -4.22 -13.92
C ALA A 198 13.78 -4.38 -12.45
N LEU A 199 13.05 -5.46 -12.14
CA LEU A 199 12.49 -5.77 -10.85
C LEU A 199 12.99 -7.11 -10.28
N GLN A 200 13.66 -7.93 -11.09
CA GLN A 200 14.23 -9.24 -10.68
C GLN A 200 15.43 -9.18 -9.73
N ASN A 201 15.80 -7.98 -9.27
CA ASN A 201 16.94 -7.78 -8.38
C ASN A 201 16.79 -8.62 -7.11
N GLU A 202 17.90 -9.13 -6.57
CA GLU A 202 17.90 -9.70 -5.22
C GLU A 202 17.81 -8.56 -4.19
N VAL A 203 17.29 -8.85 -2.99
CA VAL A 203 17.25 -7.85 -1.90
C VAL A 203 18.68 -7.35 -1.58
N ALA A 204 19.70 -8.20 -1.71
CA ALA A 204 21.11 -7.80 -1.61
C ALA A 204 21.52 -6.72 -2.62
N GLU A 205 20.97 -6.71 -3.83
CA GLU A 205 21.31 -5.71 -4.84
C GLU A 205 20.72 -4.34 -4.49
N LEU A 206 19.50 -4.32 -3.93
CA LEU A 206 18.91 -3.10 -3.37
C LEU A 206 19.73 -2.60 -2.18
N TRP A 207 20.12 -3.51 -1.28
CA TRP A 207 20.96 -3.18 -0.12
C TRP A 207 22.32 -2.60 -0.51
N GLN A 208 22.93 -3.13 -1.58
CA GLN A 208 24.23 -2.67 -2.07
C GLN A 208 24.16 -1.42 -2.95
N ASP A 209 22.94 -0.92 -3.24
CA ASP A 209 22.64 0.12 -4.23
C ASP A 209 22.72 -0.39 -5.67
N THR A 210 21.64 -0.18 -6.44
CA THR A 210 21.62 -0.54 -7.86
C THR A 210 22.49 0.40 -8.70
N ASN A 211 22.79 1.61 -8.20
CA ASN A 211 23.70 2.53 -8.84
C ASN A 211 25.17 2.13 -8.59
N PRO A 212 25.94 1.80 -9.64
CA PRO A 212 27.30 1.28 -9.49
C PRO A 212 28.28 2.30 -8.88
N ILE A 213 28.04 3.60 -9.07
CA ILE A 213 28.88 4.66 -8.49
C ILE A 213 28.61 4.76 -6.99
N VAL A 214 27.34 4.76 -6.59
CA VAL A 214 26.97 4.84 -5.17
C VAL A 214 27.44 3.58 -4.43
N ARG A 215 27.25 2.40 -5.04
CA ARG A 215 27.77 1.12 -4.56
C ARG A 215 29.28 1.12 -4.39
N PHE A 216 30.03 1.69 -5.33
CA PHE A 216 31.48 1.81 -5.19
C PHE A 216 31.86 2.77 -4.06
N LEU A 217 31.23 3.95 -4.01
CA LEU A 217 31.54 4.96 -3.00
C LEU A 217 31.21 4.51 -1.57
N SER A 218 30.18 3.69 -1.37
CA SER A 218 29.84 3.15 -0.05
C SER A 218 30.91 2.20 0.49
N GLN A 219 31.71 1.58 -0.37
CA GLN A 219 32.81 0.70 0.04
C GLN A 219 34.07 1.43 0.49
N VAL A 220 34.14 2.75 0.26
CA VAL A 220 35.31 3.59 0.52
C VAL A 220 35.03 4.62 1.62
N ARG A 221 33.78 5.06 1.75
CA ARG A 221 33.39 6.06 2.76
C ARG A 221 33.39 5.46 4.17
N PRO A 222 33.90 6.19 5.18
CA PRO A 222 33.71 5.80 6.57
C PRO A 222 32.24 5.94 6.98
N PRO A 223 31.80 5.27 8.06
CA PRO A 223 30.48 5.49 8.64
C PRO A 223 30.27 6.97 8.96
N LEU A 224 29.07 7.46 8.68
CA LEU A 224 28.60 8.78 9.03
C LEU A 224 27.96 8.74 10.42
N GLU A 225 28.06 9.85 11.14
CA GLU A 225 27.37 10.06 12.41
C GLU A 225 26.26 11.08 12.21
N PHE A 226 25.00 10.66 12.31
CA PHE A 226 23.84 11.55 12.27
C PHE A 226 22.69 11.00 13.11
N ASP A 227 21.78 11.87 13.51
CA ASP A 227 20.65 11.54 14.37
C ASP A 227 19.44 10.98 13.60
N GLY A 228 18.41 10.55 14.34
CA GLY A 228 17.20 10.00 13.73
C GLY A 228 16.41 11.02 12.91
N ASP A 229 16.45 12.30 13.27
CA ASP A 229 15.76 13.33 12.49
C ASP A 229 16.44 13.54 11.13
N THR A 230 17.77 13.50 11.08
CA THR A 230 18.52 13.52 9.82
C THR A 230 18.25 12.26 8.99
N PHE A 231 18.10 11.10 9.63
CA PHE A 231 17.71 9.86 8.94
C PHE A 231 16.37 10.03 8.21
N PHE A 232 15.31 10.42 8.93
CA PHE A 232 13.98 10.57 8.36
C PHE A 232 13.90 11.75 7.37
N PHE A 233 14.69 12.80 7.58
CA PHE A 233 14.82 13.89 6.61
C PHE A 233 15.36 13.39 5.26
N ARG A 234 16.39 12.54 5.27
CA ARG A 234 16.92 11.94 4.02
C ARG A 234 15.90 11.04 3.35
N VAL A 235 15.25 10.15 4.11
CA VAL A 235 14.19 9.28 3.57
C VAL A 235 13.07 10.11 2.93
N LYS A 236 12.66 11.20 3.58
CA LYS A 236 11.64 12.11 3.04
C LYS A 236 12.07 12.78 1.73
N GLN A 237 13.32 13.21 1.64
CA GLN A 237 13.81 13.97 0.50
C GLN A 237 14.16 13.09 -0.71
N GLU A 238 14.74 11.92 -0.45
CA GLU A 238 15.24 11.02 -1.50
C GLU A 238 14.25 9.92 -1.86
N GLY A 239 13.36 9.52 -0.93
CA GLY A 239 12.47 8.35 -1.08
C GLY A 239 11.19 8.59 -1.89
N GLY A 240 11.03 9.76 -2.53
CA GLY A 240 9.89 10.03 -3.43
C GLY A 240 8.51 9.95 -2.78
N LEU A 241 8.42 10.04 -1.44
CA LEU A 241 7.18 9.75 -0.70
C LEU A 241 6.02 10.67 -1.11
N SER A 242 4.84 10.08 -1.24
CA SER A 242 3.59 10.84 -1.39
C SER A 242 3.33 11.72 -0.17
N LYS A 243 2.52 12.78 -0.32
CA LYS A 243 2.25 13.73 0.77
C LYS A 243 1.54 13.11 1.98
N PHE A 244 0.98 11.92 1.82
CA PHE A 244 0.16 11.24 2.83
C PHE A 244 0.93 10.14 3.58
N VAL A 245 2.07 9.69 3.05
CA VAL A 245 2.91 8.67 3.71
C VAL A 245 3.99 9.34 4.56
N SER A 246 4.02 9.01 5.85
CA SER A 246 5.06 9.53 6.74
C SER A 246 6.41 8.80 6.53
N PRO A 247 7.56 9.50 6.64
CA PRO A 247 8.87 8.85 6.54
C PRO A 247 9.07 7.72 7.55
N GLU A 248 8.51 7.86 8.76
CA GLU A 248 8.52 6.83 9.80
C GLU A 248 7.72 5.59 9.38
N GLN A 249 6.51 5.75 8.84
CA GLN A 249 5.71 4.61 8.35
C GLN A 249 6.40 3.88 7.20
N ALA A 250 6.88 4.63 6.21
CA ALA A 250 7.62 4.11 5.07
C ALA A 250 8.88 3.35 5.49
N THR A 251 9.66 3.92 6.42
CA THR A 251 10.85 3.28 6.97
C THR A 251 10.49 2.00 7.73
N LYS A 252 9.42 2.03 8.53
CA LYS A 252 8.96 0.85 9.29
C LYS A 252 8.55 -0.30 8.38
N ALA A 253 7.94 -0.01 7.23
CA ALA A 253 7.59 -1.01 6.23
C ALA A 253 8.83 -1.73 5.69
N VAL A 254 9.87 -0.97 5.30
CA VAL A 254 11.15 -1.52 4.85
C VAL A 254 11.83 -2.34 5.94
N PHE A 255 11.86 -1.82 7.18
CA PHE A 255 12.45 -2.53 8.31
C PHE A 255 11.76 -3.86 8.58
N SER A 256 10.43 -3.88 8.58
CA SER A 256 9.64 -5.08 8.80
C SER A 256 9.92 -6.13 7.72
N ALA A 257 9.89 -5.74 6.44
CA ALA A 257 10.22 -6.67 5.35
C ALA A 257 11.67 -7.16 5.41
N THR A 258 12.61 -6.31 5.79
CA THR A 258 14.04 -6.65 5.86
C THR A 258 14.32 -7.65 6.98
N LYS A 259 13.65 -7.52 8.12
CA LYS A 259 13.84 -8.45 9.25
C LYS A 259 13.41 -9.87 8.92
N ASP A 260 12.40 -10.04 8.08
CA ASP A 260 11.94 -11.36 7.63
C ASP A 260 13.04 -12.11 6.86
N GLU A 261 13.95 -11.37 6.21
CA GLU A 261 15.07 -11.90 5.40
C GLU A 261 16.36 -12.14 6.22
N LEU A 262 16.41 -11.70 7.48
CA LEU A 262 17.64 -11.65 8.26
C LEU A 262 17.61 -12.57 9.48
N SER A 263 18.77 -13.14 9.81
CA SER A 263 18.93 -13.83 11.09
C SER A 263 18.81 -12.85 12.27
N GLN A 264 18.41 -13.38 13.43
CA GLN A 264 18.34 -12.59 14.67
C GLN A 264 19.68 -11.96 15.06
N GLU A 265 20.79 -12.56 14.64
CA GLU A 265 22.13 -12.00 14.85
C GLU A 265 22.32 -10.70 14.04
N ARG A 266 21.92 -10.66 12.75
CA ARG A 266 22.00 -9.43 11.96
C ARG A 266 20.99 -8.39 12.38
N VAL A 267 19.79 -8.80 12.75
CA VAL A 267 18.78 -7.88 13.29
C VAL A 267 19.33 -7.14 14.52
N SER A 268 20.01 -7.87 15.41
CA SER A 268 20.66 -7.30 16.59
C SER A 268 21.91 -6.47 16.27
N GLU A 269 22.67 -6.84 15.23
CA GLU A 269 23.83 -6.07 14.77
C GLU A 269 23.42 -4.70 14.21
N ILE A 270 22.39 -4.68 13.35
CA ILE A 270 21.82 -3.45 12.78
C ILE A 270 21.32 -2.54 13.90
N ALA A 271 20.56 -3.07 14.86
CA ALA A 271 20.02 -2.26 15.96
C ALA A 271 21.10 -1.47 16.73
N LYS A 272 22.33 -1.99 16.84
CA LYS A 272 23.43 -1.35 17.58
C LYS A 272 23.99 -0.10 16.90
N VAL A 273 23.81 0.05 15.59
CA VAL A 273 24.34 1.18 14.83
C VAL A 273 23.29 2.26 14.55
N LEU A 274 22.00 1.94 14.74
CA LEU A 274 20.91 2.87 14.46
C LEU A 274 20.78 3.95 15.55
N PRO A 275 20.54 5.23 15.17
CA PRO A 275 20.24 6.30 16.10
C PRO A 275 18.97 6.03 16.90
N ASP A 276 18.86 6.58 18.12
CA ASP A 276 17.82 6.21 19.10
C ASP A 276 16.39 6.10 18.52
N LYS A 277 15.88 7.16 17.87
CA LYS A 277 14.52 7.16 17.28
C LYS A 277 14.34 6.11 16.18
N VAL A 278 15.37 5.89 15.37
CA VAL A 278 15.37 4.90 14.27
C VAL A 278 15.49 3.48 14.82
N ARG A 279 16.29 3.29 15.88
CA ARG A 279 16.42 2.01 16.57
C ARG A 279 15.12 1.58 17.22
N THR A 280 14.39 2.49 17.87
CA THR A 280 13.05 2.18 18.41
C THR A 280 12.12 1.73 17.29
N LEU A 281 12.09 2.46 16.17
CA LEU A 281 11.28 2.08 15.02
C LEU A 281 11.69 0.72 14.44
N TRP A 282 13.01 0.45 14.38
CA TRP A 282 13.54 -0.85 14.00
C TRP A 282 13.05 -1.93 14.93
N GLU A 283 13.16 -1.79 16.24
CA GLU A 283 12.72 -2.80 17.23
C GLU A 283 11.21 -3.11 17.12
N GLU A 284 10.39 -2.08 16.89
CA GLU A 284 8.93 -2.20 16.75
C GLU A 284 8.43 -2.74 15.40
N ALA A 285 9.29 -2.77 14.37
CA ALA A 285 8.94 -3.19 13.01
C ALA A 285 8.81 -4.71 12.86
#